data_AF-A0A376U5G6-F1
#
_entry.id   AF-A0A376U5G6-F1
#
_cell.length_a   1.000
_cell.length_b   1.000
_cell.length_c   1.000
_cell.angle_alpha   90.00
_cell.angle_beta   90.00
_cell.angle_gamma   90.00
#
_symmetry.space_group_name_H-M   'P 1'
#
loop_
_entity.id
_entity.type
_entity.pdbx_description
1 polymer ?
#
loop_
_entity_poly.entity_id
_entity_poly.type
_entity_poly.pdbx_seq_one_letter_code
_entity_poly.pdbx_strand_id
1 'polypeptide(L)'
;MWFGTYHLLNYPASYSAPIYRFADFNAGWYASRNAAFQNAVSKASGVKLALDGDLIRYDSKEPGKTELATRKLAGKLGMSDSEIRRQLEKGDSFSFEETALYKKGLSTCRSENG
;
A
#
# COMPACT_ATOMS: atom_id res chain seq x y z
N MET A 1 -7.80 24.28 33.22
CA MET A 1 -8.84 23.34 32.77
C MET A 1 -8.28 22.66 31.52
N TRP A 2 -7.67 21.47 31.46
CA TRP A 2 -7.88 20.13 32.05
C TRP A 2 -9.23 19.45 31.68
N PHE A 3 -9.11 18.49 30.73
CA PHE A 3 -9.80 17.19 30.49
C PHE A 3 -11.25 17.07 29.96
N GLY A 4 -11.47 16.01 29.15
CA GLY A 4 -12.71 15.22 29.11
C GLY A 4 -13.29 14.96 27.70
N THR A 5 -12.76 14.05 26.87
CA THR A 5 -13.18 12.63 26.75
C THR A 5 -14.53 12.38 26.03
N TYR A 6 -14.45 12.06 24.73
CA TYR A 6 -14.97 10.82 24.08
C TYR A 6 -16.49 10.48 24.10
N HIS A 7 -17.13 10.30 22.93
CA HIS A 7 -17.55 8.98 22.38
C HIS A 7 -18.39 9.05 21.09
N LEU A 8 -17.93 8.27 20.09
CA LEU A 8 -18.66 7.38 19.17
C LEU A 8 -20.17 7.61 18.98
N LEU A 9 -20.60 7.79 17.71
CA LEU A 9 -21.77 7.08 17.19
C LEU A 9 -21.94 7.26 15.66
N ASN A 10 -22.23 6.10 15.04
CA ASN A 10 -22.96 5.92 13.79
C ASN A 10 -22.17 5.95 12.47
N TYR A 11 -21.75 4.77 12.01
CA TYR A 11 -21.31 4.55 10.63
C TYR A 11 -22.39 3.82 9.83
N PRO A 12 -23.19 4.53 9.03
CA PRO A 12 -23.63 4.05 7.73
C PRO A 12 -22.60 4.52 6.71
N ALA A 13 -21.63 3.67 6.37
CA ALA A 13 -20.67 3.95 5.30
C ALA A 13 -21.35 3.79 3.93
N SER A 14 -22.24 4.72 3.59
CA SER A 14 -22.71 4.93 2.22
C SER A 14 -21.66 5.75 1.48
N TYR A 15 -20.63 5.09 0.95
CA TYR A 15 -19.72 5.73 0.01
C TYR A 15 -20.29 5.64 -1.40
N SER A 16 -21.20 6.56 -1.71
CA SER A 16 -21.62 6.88 -3.07
C SER A 16 -21.15 8.30 -3.40
N ALA A 17 -20.26 8.42 -4.40
CA ALA A 17 -19.79 9.62 -5.12
C ALA A 17 -18.25 9.79 -5.15
N PRO A 18 -17.69 10.35 -6.24
CA PRO A 18 -16.53 9.81 -6.94
C PRO A 18 -15.19 10.43 -6.51
N ILE A 19 -14.21 9.60 -6.17
CA ILE A 19 -12.91 10.02 -5.61
C ILE A 19 -11.82 10.21 -6.71
N TYR A 20 -12.17 10.08 -7.99
CA TYR A 20 -11.24 10.11 -9.13
C TYR A 20 -10.96 11.52 -9.67
N ARG A 21 -10.48 12.43 -8.83
CA ARG A 21 -9.80 13.65 -9.32
C ARG A 21 -8.52 14.00 -8.58
N PHE A 22 -8.35 13.54 -7.34
CA PHE A 22 -7.12 13.76 -6.58
C PHE A 22 -6.06 12.66 -6.80
N ALA A 23 -6.47 11.49 -7.30
CA ALA A 23 -5.55 10.40 -7.66
C ALA A 23 -4.67 10.78 -8.86
N ASP A 24 -5.23 11.41 -9.90
CA ASP A 24 -4.48 11.75 -11.12
C ASP A 24 -3.37 12.78 -10.88
N PHE A 25 -3.54 13.72 -9.94
CA PHE A 25 -2.52 14.74 -9.66
C PHE A 25 -1.40 14.21 -8.75
N ASN A 26 -1.70 13.28 -7.85
CA ASN A 26 -0.74 12.72 -6.88
C ASN A 26 -0.03 11.46 -7.38
N ALA A 27 -0.61 10.71 -8.33
CA ALA A 27 -0.01 9.49 -8.88
C ALA A 27 1.41 9.74 -9.44
N GLY A 28 1.63 10.88 -10.09
CA GLY A 28 2.95 11.27 -10.60
C GLY A 28 3.99 11.57 -9.51
N TRP A 29 3.59 12.13 -8.36
CA TRP A 29 4.52 12.44 -7.27
C TRP A 29 5.03 11.15 -6.60
N TYR A 30 4.13 10.20 -6.35
CA TYR A 30 4.48 8.99 -5.62
C TYR A 30 4.99 7.84 -6.51
N ALA A 31 4.90 7.95 -7.84
CA ALA A 31 5.34 6.91 -8.77
C ALA A 31 6.78 6.44 -8.51
N SER A 32 7.74 7.35 -8.32
CA SER A 32 9.15 7.00 -8.05
C SER A 32 9.34 6.24 -6.73
N ARG A 33 8.68 6.72 -5.65
CA ARG A 33 8.66 6.03 -4.34
C ARG A 33 8.04 4.65 -4.46
N ASN A 34 6.92 4.55 -5.16
CA ASN A 34 6.19 3.31 -5.33
C ASN A 34 6.97 2.31 -6.21
N ALA A 35 7.68 2.79 -7.24
CA ALA A 35 8.59 2.00 -8.05
C ALA A 35 9.76 1.45 -7.21
N ALA A 36 10.30 2.22 -6.27
CA ALA A 36 11.31 1.73 -5.33
C ALA A 36 10.75 0.61 -4.42
N PHE A 37 9.51 0.75 -3.95
CA PHE A 37 8.82 -0.31 -3.22
C PHE A 37 8.60 -1.56 -4.08
N GLN A 38 8.13 -1.40 -5.33
CA GLN A 38 7.98 -2.50 -6.29
C GLN A 38 9.31 -3.22 -6.54
N ASN A 39 10.42 -2.48 -6.65
CA ASN A 39 11.76 -3.09 -6.80
C ASN A 39 12.15 -3.92 -5.57
N ALA A 40 11.91 -3.39 -4.37
CA ALA A 40 12.18 -4.11 -3.12
C ALA A 40 11.35 -5.40 -3.01
N VAL A 41 10.05 -5.32 -3.31
CA VAL A 41 9.15 -6.49 -3.35
C VAL A 41 9.57 -7.47 -4.45
N SER A 42 9.97 -6.98 -5.61
CA SER A 42 10.41 -7.82 -6.74
C SER A 42 11.61 -8.66 -6.36
N LYS A 43 12.60 -8.05 -5.69
CA LYS A 43 13.78 -8.76 -5.16
C LYS A 43 13.38 -9.77 -4.09
N ALA A 44 12.63 -9.33 -3.07
CA ALA A 44 12.27 -10.15 -1.93
C ALA A 44 11.37 -11.37 -2.27
N SER A 45 10.54 -11.24 -3.31
CA SER A 45 9.59 -12.28 -3.73
C SER A 45 10.08 -13.13 -4.91
N GLY A 46 11.17 -12.71 -5.58
CA GLY A 46 11.62 -13.29 -6.85
C GLY A 46 10.66 -13.06 -8.03
N VAL A 47 9.60 -12.25 -7.87
CA VAL A 47 8.63 -11.96 -8.94
C VAL A 47 9.08 -10.71 -9.69
N LYS A 48 9.24 -10.81 -11.01
CA LYS A 48 9.53 -9.64 -11.85
C LYS A 48 8.31 -8.71 -11.92
N LEU A 49 8.42 -7.53 -11.34
CA LEU A 49 7.39 -6.48 -11.38
C LEU A 49 7.74 -5.42 -12.42
N ALA A 50 6.71 -4.75 -12.94
CA ALA A 50 6.88 -3.48 -13.63
C ALA A 50 7.15 -2.42 -12.55
N LEU A 51 8.13 -1.55 -12.79
CA LEU A 51 8.51 -0.47 -11.88
C LEU A 51 7.81 0.84 -12.30
N ASP A 52 6.50 0.74 -12.50
CA ASP A 52 5.63 1.80 -13.03
C ASP A 52 5.02 2.68 -11.93
N GLY A 53 5.14 2.28 -10.66
CA GLY A 53 4.57 2.97 -9.52
C GLY A 53 3.14 2.54 -9.16
N ASP A 54 2.54 1.62 -9.92
CA ASP A 54 1.19 1.13 -9.70
C ASP A 54 1.18 0.00 -8.66
N LEU A 55 0.66 0.33 -7.47
CA LEU A 55 0.60 -0.62 -6.35
C LEU A 55 -0.63 -1.51 -6.40
N ILE A 56 -1.72 -1.02 -6.98
CA ILE A 56 -3.01 -1.73 -7.06
C ILE A 56 -3.64 -1.56 -8.44
N ARG A 57 -4.63 -2.42 -8.71
CA ARG A 57 -5.63 -2.14 -9.75
C ARG A 57 -6.69 -1.21 -9.18
N TYR A 58 -6.91 -0.10 -9.88
CA TYR A 58 -7.90 0.92 -9.55
C TYR A 58 -9.25 0.63 -10.24
N ASP A 59 -9.20 -0.02 -11.40
CA ASP A 59 -10.34 -0.42 -12.21
C ASP A 59 -11.02 -1.72 -11.75
N SER A 60 -10.39 -2.44 -10.81
CA SER A 60 -10.83 -3.77 -10.38
C SER A 60 -10.52 -4.01 -8.91
N LYS A 61 -11.37 -4.82 -8.27
CA LYS A 61 -11.13 -5.34 -6.92
C LYS A 61 -10.16 -6.53 -6.91
N GLU A 62 -9.86 -7.08 -8.08
CA GLU A 62 -8.88 -8.16 -8.22
C GLU A 62 -7.47 -7.67 -7.90
N PRO A 63 -6.65 -8.49 -7.22
CA PRO A 63 -5.29 -8.11 -6.86
C PRO A 63 -4.42 -7.96 -8.12
N GLY A 64 -3.68 -6.85 -8.17
CA GLY A 64 -2.68 -6.61 -9.23
C GLY A 64 -1.41 -7.44 -9.04
N LYS A 65 -0.49 -7.36 -10.00
CA LYS A 65 0.81 -8.09 -9.92
C LYS A 65 1.62 -7.68 -8.69
N THR A 66 1.71 -6.38 -8.41
CA THR A 66 2.40 -5.83 -7.23
C THR A 66 1.80 -6.42 -5.96
N GLU A 67 0.48 -6.36 -5.83
CA GLU A 67 -0.24 -6.90 -4.67
C GLU A 67 -0.03 -8.41 -4.49
N LEU A 68 -0.14 -9.21 -5.56
CA LEU A 68 0.11 -10.65 -5.50
C LEU A 68 1.54 -10.95 -5.06
N ALA A 69 2.53 -10.21 -5.56
CA ALA A 69 3.93 -10.37 -5.14
C ALA A 69 4.13 -9.99 -3.66
N THR A 70 3.47 -8.92 -3.19
CA THR A 70 3.49 -8.52 -1.78
C THR A 70 2.82 -9.56 -0.88
N ARG A 71 1.70 -10.14 -1.30
CA ARG A 71 0.99 -11.22 -0.57
C ARG A 71 1.84 -12.49 -0.44
N LYS A 72 2.70 -12.81 -1.42
CA LYS A 72 3.69 -13.90 -1.25
C LYS A 72 4.64 -13.67 -0.06
N LEU A 73 4.85 -12.42 0.33
CA LEU A 73 5.67 -12.02 1.46
C LEU A 73 4.86 -11.88 2.76
N ALA A 74 3.54 -12.07 2.74
CA ALA A 74 2.64 -11.88 3.88
C ALA A 74 3.14 -12.56 5.17
N GLY A 75 3.61 -13.81 5.06
CA GLY A 75 4.19 -14.55 6.19
C GLY A 75 5.45 -13.90 6.76
N LYS A 76 6.39 -13.45 5.90
CA LYS A 76 7.61 -12.74 6.30
C LYS A 76 7.28 -11.36 6.91
N LEU A 77 6.24 -10.71 6.40
CA LEU A 77 5.80 -9.39 6.86
C LEU A 77 4.96 -9.48 8.14
N GLY A 78 4.41 -10.66 8.47
CA GLY A 78 3.44 -10.84 9.54
C GLY A 78 2.18 -10.00 9.31
N MET A 79 1.63 -10.04 8.09
CA MET A 79 0.48 -9.24 7.67
C MET A 79 -0.51 -10.11 6.91
N SER A 80 -1.80 -9.86 7.06
CA SER A 80 -2.84 -10.50 6.24
C SER A 80 -2.98 -9.83 4.87
N ASP A 81 -3.56 -10.56 3.91
CA ASP A 81 -3.85 -10.07 2.55
C ASP A 81 -4.69 -8.79 2.55
N SER A 82 -5.67 -8.68 3.44
CA SER A 82 -6.54 -7.50 3.55
C SER A 82 -5.79 -6.29 4.12
N GLU A 83 -4.87 -6.50 5.08
CA GLU A 83 -4.01 -5.45 5.60
C GLU A 83 -3.00 -4.95 4.58
N ILE A 84 -2.50 -5.87 3.71
CA ILE A 84 -1.65 -5.53 2.58
C ILE A 84 -2.43 -4.66 1.59
N ARG A 85 -3.61 -5.12 1.15
CA ARG A 85 -4.46 -4.36 0.21
C ARG A 85 -4.75 -2.95 0.73
N ARG A 86 -5.23 -2.83 1.97
CA ARG A 86 -5.57 -1.54 2.61
C ARG A 86 -4.40 -0.58 2.67
N GLN A 87 -3.17 -1.09 2.75
CA GLN A 87 -1.97 -0.25 2.76
C GLN A 87 -1.49 0.10 1.36
N LEU A 88 -1.54 -0.82 0.40
CA LEU A 88 -1.24 -0.52 -1.00
C LEU A 88 -2.22 0.51 -1.60
N GLU A 89 -3.47 0.50 -1.17
CA GLU A 89 -4.48 1.51 -1.53
C GLU A 89 -4.10 2.94 -1.12
N LYS A 90 -3.18 3.11 -0.18
CA LYS A 90 -2.67 4.42 0.23
C LYS A 90 -1.55 4.92 -0.67
N GLY A 91 -1.15 4.17 -1.69
CA GLY A 91 0.02 4.43 -2.54
C GLY A 91 0.04 5.78 -3.24
N ASP A 92 -1.12 6.41 -3.38
CA ASP A 92 -1.35 7.75 -3.94
C ASP A 92 -1.34 8.86 -2.86
N SER A 93 -0.99 8.52 -1.63
CA SER A 93 -0.96 9.44 -0.48
C SER A 93 0.40 9.45 0.22
N PHE A 94 0.66 10.53 0.94
CA PHE A 94 1.80 10.65 1.84
C PHE A 94 1.78 9.53 2.90
N SER A 95 0.59 9.17 3.41
CA SER A 95 0.46 8.20 4.50
C SER A 95 1.00 6.80 4.18
N PHE A 96 1.23 6.46 2.90
CA PHE A 96 1.80 5.16 2.53
C PHE A 96 3.18 4.92 3.12
N GLU A 97 4.07 5.90 3.12
CA GLU A 97 5.45 5.71 3.60
C GLU A 97 5.54 5.50 5.11
N GLU A 98 4.52 5.94 5.83
CA GLU A 98 4.39 5.73 7.26
C GLU A 98 3.85 4.34 7.60
N THR A 99 3.27 3.64 6.62
CA THR A 99 2.66 2.32 6.82
C THR A 99 3.69 1.27 7.24
N ALA A 100 3.21 0.27 7.98
CA ALA A 100 4.00 -0.90 8.32
C ALA A 100 4.44 -1.65 7.06
N LEU A 101 3.58 -1.72 6.04
CA LEU A 101 3.87 -2.40 4.78
C LEU A 101 5.06 -1.78 4.07
N TYR A 102 5.08 -0.46 3.91
CA TYR A 102 6.19 0.24 3.24
C TYR A 102 7.52 0.00 3.97
N LYS A 103 7.53 0.21 5.30
CA LYS A 103 8.71 0.02 6.14
C LYS A 103 9.24 -1.42 6.12
N LYS A 104 8.35 -2.41 6.23
CA LYS A 104 8.70 -3.83 6.22
C LYS A 104 9.07 -4.36 4.82
N GLY A 105 8.43 -3.86 3.77
CA GLY A 105 8.73 -4.24 2.39
C GLY A 105 10.15 -3.80 1.98
N LEU A 106 10.54 -2.58 2.36
CA LEU A 106 11.89 -2.09 2.14
C LEU A 106 12.94 -2.84 2.98
N SER A 107 12.65 -3.16 4.24
CA SER A 107 13.61 -3.89 5.09
C SER A 107 13.84 -5.32 4.61
N THR A 108 12.81 -5.98 4.08
CA THR A 108 12.91 -7.35 3.55
C THR A 108 13.93 -7.44 2.41
N CYS A 109 13.96 -6.47 1.50
CA CYS A 109 14.95 -6.42 0.41
C CYS A 109 16.41 -6.27 0.93
N ARG A 110 16.62 -5.59 2.06
CA ARG A 110 17.96 -5.43 2.65
C ARG A 110 18.45 -6.74 3.28
N SER A 111 17.55 -7.57 3.79
CA SER A 111 17.90 -8.84 4.47
C SER A 111 18.27 -9.97 3.51
N GLU A 112 17.90 -9.91 2.24
CA GLU A 112 18.19 -10.99 1.26
C GLU A 112 19.49 -10.79 0.46
N ASN A 113 20.30 -9.77 0.80
CA ASN A 113 21.64 -9.57 0.25
C ASN A 113 22.76 -9.96 1.24
N GLY A 114 22.47 -10.85 2.18
CA GLY A 114 23.43 -11.39 3.18
C GLY A 114 23.77 -12.84 2.88
#